data_AF-A0A8J7QF66-F1
#
_entry.id   AF-A0A8J7QF66-F1
#
_cell.length_a   1.000
_cell.length_b   1.000
_cell.length_c   1.000
_cell.angle_alpha   90.00
_cell.angle_beta   90.00
_cell.angle_gamma   90.00
#
_symmetry.space_group_name_H-M   'P 1'
#
loop_
_entity.id
_entity.type
_entity.pdbx_description
1 polymer ?
#
loop_
_entity_poly.entity_id
_entity_poly.type
_entity_poly.pdbx_seq_one_letter_code
_entity_poly.pdbx_strand_id
1 'polypeptide(L)'
;MAGELEGLRKRIDEIDRKIVELLSERFSVAKEVGEAKRRMGLPPVDVGRRASVLRRAERAGARAGLDPSFTRSIFESVLAYSEAMQGGARVAYLGPKGTFCMDAVERFFGSSADSVAQREVLDVFKAVREGFAAFGVVPVENSLEGVYGLALDALVEWGLKGVGEVILPVSNCLASAKRWALGR
;
A
#
# COMPACT_ATOMS: atom_id res chain seq x y z
N MET A 1 27.06 24.72 -16.12
CA MET A 1 26.72 23.28 -16.21
C MET A 1 26.20 22.72 -14.88
N ALA A 2 26.92 22.82 -13.75
CA ALA A 2 26.42 22.32 -12.45
C ALA A 2 25.10 23.00 -11.98
N GLY A 3 24.98 24.32 -12.12
CA GLY A 3 23.75 25.05 -11.72
C GLY A 3 22.51 24.79 -12.59
N GLU A 4 22.71 24.41 -13.86
CA GLU A 4 21.61 24.07 -14.77
C GLU A 4 21.02 22.70 -14.43
N LEU A 5 21.89 21.71 -14.16
CA LEU A 5 21.49 20.39 -13.68
C LEU A 5 20.76 20.48 -12.33
N GLU A 6 21.27 21.30 -11.41
CA GLU A 6 20.63 21.54 -10.10
C GLU A 6 19.22 22.13 -10.26
N GLY A 7 19.04 23.08 -11.19
CA GLY A 7 17.75 23.68 -11.50
C GLY A 7 16.74 22.66 -12.06
N LEU A 8 17.19 21.77 -12.96
CA LEU A 8 16.35 20.70 -13.51
C LEU A 8 15.92 19.70 -12.44
N ARG A 9 16.82 19.33 -11.52
CA ARG A 9 16.50 18.43 -10.40
C ARG A 9 15.44 19.00 -9.48
N LYS A 10 15.57 20.28 -9.09
CA LYS A 10 14.54 20.96 -8.28
C LYS A 10 13.17 20.95 -8.96
N ARG A 11 13.13 21.12 -10.28
CA ARG A 11 11.90 21.06 -11.04
C ARG A 11 11.29 19.64 -11.06
N ILE A 12 12.12 18.60 -11.10
CA ILE A 12 11.66 17.21 -10.94
C ILE A 12 11.07 17.01 -9.54
N ASP A 13 11.78 17.43 -8.48
CA ASP A 13 11.30 17.29 -7.10
C ASP A 13 9.94 17.99 -6.88
N GLU A 14 9.73 19.15 -7.52
CA GLU A 14 8.45 19.85 -7.50
C GLU A 14 7.33 19.09 -8.24
N ILE A 15 7.65 18.44 -9.35
CA ILE A 15 6.69 17.60 -10.09
C ILE A 15 6.35 16.36 -9.27
N ASP A 16 7.33 15.70 -8.68
CA ASP A 16 7.15 14.50 -7.87
C ASP A 16 6.27 14.79 -6.65
N ARG A 17 6.49 15.94 -6.00
CA ARG A 17 5.61 16.41 -4.91
C ARG A 17 4.16 16.55 -5.39
N LYS A 18 3.93 17.16 -6.55
CA LYS A 18 2.59 17.31 -7.13
C LYS A 18 1.96 15.97 -7.49
N ILE A 19 2.75 15.01 -7.98
CA ILE A 19 2.27 13.65 -8.25
C ILE A 19 1.73 13.02 -6.97
N VAL A 20 2.50 13.10 -5.87
CA VAL A 20 2.08 12.56 -4.56
C VAL A 20 0.82 13.27 -4.04
N GLU A 21 0.76 14.60 -4.13
CA GLU A 21 -0.41 15.39 -3.72
C GLU A 21 -1.67 14.99 -4.51
N LEU A 22 -1.58 14.88 -5.84
CA LEU A 22 -2.68 14.48 -6.71
C LEU A 22 -3.12 13.03 -6.46
N LEU A 23 -2.18 12.12 -6.19
CA LEU A 23 -2.50 10.74 -5.83
C LEU A 23 -3.25 10.69 -4.49
N SER A 24 -2.79 11.43 -3.48
CA SER A 24 -3.45 11.54 -2.17
C SER A 24 -4.88 12.07 -2.29
N GLU A 25 -5.08 13.15 -3.06
CA GLU A 25 -6.41 13.70 -3.35
C GLU A 25 -7.30 12.66 -4.03
N ARG A 26 -6.79 12.01 -5.08
CA ARG A 26 -7.52 10.97 -5.82
C ARG A 26 -7.92 9.80 -4.92
N PHE A 27 -7.07 9.36 -3.99
CA PHE A 27 -7.37 8.27 -3.07
C PHE A 27 -8.38 8.66 -2.00
N SER A 28 -8.36 9.91 -1.54
CA SER A 28 -9.39 10.45 -0.64
C SER A 28 -10.78 10.39 -1.31
N VAL A 29 -10.88 10.85 -2.56
CA VAL A 29 -12.12 10.74 -3.35
C VAL A 29 -12.50 9.28 -3.57
N ALA A 30 -11.53 8.39 -3.83
CA ALA A 30 -11.80 6.96 -3.97
C ALA A 30 -12.43 6.38 -2.70
N LYS A 31 -11.97 6.75 -1.50
CA LYS A 31 -12.55 6.32 -0.23
C LYS A 31 -14.01 6.75 -0.10
N GLU A 32 -14.32 8.01 -0.41
CA GLU A 32 -15.70 8.53 -0.42
C GLU A 32 -16.60 7.75 -1.40
N VAL A 33 -16.09 7.41 -2.58
CA VAL A 33 -16.78 6.55 -3.55
C VAL A 33 -17.07 5.16 -2.94
N GLY A 34 -16.12 4.58 -2.20
CA GLY A 34 -16.30 3.32 -1.50
C GLY A 34 -17.41 3.38 -0.45
N GLU A 35 -17.45 4.44 0.35
CA GLU A 35 -18.51 4.69 1.34
C GLU A 35 -19.88 4.87 0.67
N ALA A 36 -19.95 5.59 -0.44
CA ALA A 36 -21.18 5.78 -1.21
C ALA A 36 -21.68 4.44 -1.78
N LYS A 37 -20.80 3.64 -2.38
CA LYS A 37 -21.13 2.29 -2.89
C LYS A 37 -21.67 1.39 -1.78
N ARG A 38 -21.05 1.38 -0.60
CA ARG A 38 -21.53 0.60 0.56
C ARG A 38 -22.93 1.02 0.99
N ARG A 39 -23.19 2.33 1.09
CA ARG A 39 -24.53 2.87 1.42
C ARG A 39 -25.60 2.44 0.41
N MET A 40 -25.21 2.24 -0.85
CA MET A 40 -26.08 1.81 -1.94
C MET A 40 -26.12 0.28 -2.15
N GLY A 41 -25.38 -0.50 -1.35
CA GLY A 41 -25.26 -1.96 -1.53
C GLY A 41 -24.58 -2.39 -2.83
N LEU A 42 -23.77 -1.50 -3.44
CA LEU A 42 -23.07 -1.77 -4.69
C LEU A 42 -21.74 -2.50 -4.44
N PRO A 43 -21.29 -3.33 -5.39
CA PRO A 43 -20.02 -4.04 -5.25
C PRO A 43 -18.84 -3.06 -5.18
N PRO A 44 -17.79 -3.39 -4.42
CA PRO A 44 -16.61 -2.53 -4.29
C PRO A 44 -15.88 -2.35 -5.63
N VAL A 45 -15.80 -3.41 -6.44
CA VAL A 45 -15.14 -3.40 -7.75
C VAL A 45 -16.16 -3.23 -8.88
N ASP A 46 -15.91 -2.25 -9.75
CA ASP A 46 -16.66 -2.03 -10.99
C ASP A 46 -15.73 -2.26 -12.19
N VAL A 47 -15.88 -3.41 -12.85
CA VAL A 47 -15.06 -3.86 -13.97
C VAL A 47 -15.19 -2.92 -15.17
N GLY A 48 -16.42 -2.44 -15.45
CA GLY A 48 -16.68 -1.53 -16.56
C GLY A 48 -16.00 -0.18 -16.34
N ARG A 49 -16.08 0.33 -15.10
CA ARG A 49 -15.41 1.57 -14.70
C ARG A 49 -13.90 1.43 -14.78
N ARG A 50 -13.31 0.32 -14.29
CA ARG A 50 -11.87 0.05 -14.35
C ARG A 50 -11.35 0.08 -15.78
N ALA A 51 -11.99 -0.67 -16.67
CA ALA A 51 -11.61 -0.71 -18.09
C ALA A 51 -11.72 0.67 -18.75
N SER A 52 -12.73 1.48 -18.37
CA SER A 52 -12.85 2.86 -18.84
C SER A 52 -11.74 3.78 -18.33
N VAL A 53 -11.32 3.66 -17.07
CA VAL A 53 -10.20 4.46 -16.53
C VAL A 53 -8.92 4.17 -17.31
N LEU A 54 -8.58 2.88 -17.47
CA LEU A 54 -7.35 2.47 -18.19
C LEU A 54 -7.34 3.01 -19.62
N ARG A 55 -8.42 2.81 -20.39
CA ARG A 55 -8.50 3.34 -21.77
C ARG A 55 -8.35 4.85 -21.84
N ARG A 56 -8.89 5.60 -20.87
CA ARG A 56 -8.75 7.07 -20.83
C ARG A 56 -7.32 7.48 -20.47
N ALA A 57 -6.70 6.76 -19.53
CA ALA A 57 -5.32 6.99 -19.14
C ALA A 57 -4.37 6.76 -20.33
N GLU A 58 -4.49 5.63 -21.02
CA GLU A 58 -3.67 5.32 -22.21
C GLU A 58 -3.79 6.40 -23.29
N ARG A 59 -5.03 6.87 -23.57
CA ARG A 59 -5.26 7.96 -24.53
C ARG A 59 -4.65 9.28 -24.08
N ALA A 60 -4.73 9.59 -22.79
CA ALA A 60 -4.13 10.80 -22.23
C ALA A 60 -2.60 10.74 -22.28
N GLY A 61 -2.01 9.60 -21.91
CA GLY A 61 -0.58 9.33 -22.00
C GLY A 61 -0.07 9.47 -23.43
N ALA A 62 -0.73 8.82 -24.39
CA ALA A 62 -0.38 8.93 -25.81
C ALA A 62 -0.38 10.39 -26.32
N ARG A 63 -1.37 11.19 -25.91
CA ARG A 63 -1.44 12.63 -26.26
C ARG A 63 -0.33 13.46 -25.62
N ALA A 64 0.16 13.04 -24.45
CA ALA A 64 1.27 13.66 -23.75
C ALA A 64 2.65 13.14 -24.23
N GLY A 65 2.69 12.23 -25.21
CA GLY A 65 3.92 11.62 -25.71
C GLY A 65 4.47 10.48 -24.85
N LEU A 66 3.65 9.92 -23.95
CA LEU A 66 4.01 8.76 -23.14
C LEU A 66 3.59 7.46 -23.84
N ASP A 67 4.37 6.40 -23.60
CA ASP A 67 4.01 5.06 -24.05
C ASP A 67 2.68 4.62 -23.41
N PRO A 68 1.71 4.10 -24.20
CA PRO A 68 0.43 3.66 -23.66
C PRO A 68 0.55 2.54 -22.63
N SER A 69 1.48 1.59 -22.82
CA SER A 69 1.66 0.46 -21.90
C SER A 69 2.26 0.91 -20.57
N PHE A 70 3.19 1.87 -20.59
CA PHE A 70 3.70 2.53 -19.38
C PHE A 70 2.58 3.28 -18.65
N THR A 71 1.77 4.05 -19.37
CA THR A 71 0.66 4.79 -18.74
C THR A 71 -0.37 3.85 -18.13
N ARG A 72 -0.64 2.73 -18.81
CA ARG A 72 -1.50 1.65 -18.32
C ARG A 72 -0.98 1.07 -17.01
N SER A 73 0.30 0.71 -16.94
CA SER A 73 0.87 0.08 -15.74
C SER A 73 0.82 1.00 -14.52
N ILE A 74 1.09 2.31 -14.70
CA ILE A 74 0.93 3.31 -13.63
C ILE A 74 -0.52 3.34 -13.13
N PHE A 75 -1.49 3.43 -14.05
CA PHE A 75 -2.90 3.52 -13.67
C PHE A 75 -3.46 2.20 -13.11
N GLU A 76 -2.92 1.05 -13.48
CA GLU A 76 -3.23 -0.24 -12.85
C GLU A 76 -2.84 -0.24 -11.38
N SER A 77 -1.62 0.19 -11.04
CA SER A 77 -1.17 0.32 -9.65
C SER A 77 -2.02 1.32 -8.85
N VAL A 78 -2.30 2.49 -9.44
CA VAL A 78 -3.15 3.51 -8.82
C VAL A 78 -4.57 2.98 -8.58
N LEU A 79 -5.15 2.24 -9.53
CA LEU A 79 -6.48 1.65 -9.36
C LEU A 79 -6.50 0.54 -8.31
N ALA A 80 -5.48 -0.32 -8.27
CA ALA A 80 -5.36 -1.35 -7.25
C ALA A 80 -5.33 -0.75 -5.83
N TYR A 81 -4.54 0.30 -5.62
CA TYR A 81 -4.51 1.01 -4.34
C TYR A 81 -5.86 1.67 -4.01
N SER A 82 -6.59 2.17 -5.01
CA SER A 82 -7.90 2.79 -4.79
C SER A 82 -8.99 1.81 -4.40
N GLU A 83 -9.00 0.64 -5.05
CA GLU A 83 -9.89 -0.46 -4.71
C GLU A 83 -9.60 -0.94 -3.29
N ALA A 84 -8.33 -0.91 -2.86
CA ALA A 84 -7.94 -1.15 -1.48
C ALA A 84 -8.65 -0.18 -0.50
N MET A 85 -8.56 1.11 -0.79
CA MET A 85 -9.09 2.19 0.04
C MET A 85 -10.62 2.29 0.03
N GLN A 86 -11.28 1.71 -0.98
CA GLN A 86 -12.74 1.70 -1.09
C GLN A 86 -13.44 0.83 -0.03
N GLY A 87 -12.71 0.22 0.90
CA GLY A 87 -13.25 -0.40 2.12
C GLY A 87 -13.92 -1.74 1.88
N GLY A 88 -13.29 -2.57 1.06
CA GLY A 88 -13.56 -4.01 0.95
C GLY A 88 -12.29 -4.86 0.84
N ALA A 89 -11.11 -4.25 0.92
CA ALA A 89 -9.84 -4.94 0.84
C ALA A 89 -9.33 -5.21 2.25
N ARG A 90 -9.69 -6.37 2.78
CA ARG A 90 -9.10 -6.87 4.01
C ARG A 90 -7.59 -6.99 3.84
N VAL A 91 -6.82 -6.47 4.79
CA VAL A 91 -5.35 -6.56 4.80
C VAL A 91 -4.94 -7.62 5.82
N ALA A 92 -4.39 -8.73 5.36
CA ALA A 92 -3.77 -9.71 6.24
C ALA A 92 -2.38 -9.22 6.66
N TYR A 93 -1.98 -9.42 7.90
CA TYR A 93 -0.65 -9.05 8.36
C TYR A 93 -0.10 -10.04 9.39
N LEU A 94 1.23 -10.10 9.52
CA LEU A 94 1.86 -10.91 10.56
C LEU A 94 1.57 -10.30 11.95
N GLY A 95 0.72 -11.00 12.70
CA GLY A 95 0.24 -10.58 14.01
C GLY A 95 1.19 -10.90 15.16
N PRO A 96 0.71 -10.74 16.41
CA PRO A 96 -0.64 -10.30 16.81
C PRO A 96 -0.91 -8.79 16.62
N LYS A 97 -2.04 -8.27 17.11
CA LYS A 97 -2.28 -6.81 17.18
C LYS A 97 -1.21 -6.12 18.03
N GLY A 98 -0.83 -4.91 17.62
CA GLY A 98 0.21 -4.10 18.27
C GLY A 98 1.65 -4.46 17.86
N THR A 99 1.83 -5.29 16.83
CA THR A 99 3.16 -5.53 16.22
C THR A 99 3.50 -4.42 15.23
N PHE A 100 4.79 -4.31 14.89
CA PHE A 100 5.23 -3.39 13.83
C PHE A 100 4.58 -3.67 12.47
N CYS A 101 4.14 -4.91 12.20
CA CYS A 101 3.37 -5.19 10.98
C CYS A 101 1.97 -4.56 11.01
N MET A 102 1.34 -4.43 12.19
CA MET A 102 0.11 -3.65 12.33
C MET A 102 0.39 -2.16 12.08
N ASP A 103 1.46 -1.61 12.65
CA ASP A 103 1.86 -0.22 12.39
C ASP A 103 2.15 0.01 10.90
N ALA A 104 2.75 -0.98 10.22
CA ALA A 104 2.99 -0.96 8.78
C ALA A 104 1.67 -0.90 7.99
N VAL A 105 0.68 -1.70 8.39
CA VAL A 105 -0.68 -1.65 7.82
C VAL A 105 -1.27 -0.26 8.00
N GLU A 106 -1.23 0.30 9.21
CA GLU A 106 -1.83 1.60 9.50
C GLU A 106 -1.13 2.74 8.76
N ARG A 107 0.20 2.71 8.60
CA ARG A 107 0.93 3.72 7.84
C ARG A 107 0.68 3.64 6.34
N PHE A 108 0.59 2.43 5.79
CA PHE A 108 0.47 2.23 4.35
C PHE A 108 -0.99 2.32 3.87
N PHE A 109 -1.94 1.79 4.65
CA PHE A 109 -3.37 1.70 4.32
C PHE A 109 -4.26 2.66 5.13
N GLY A 110 -3.69 3.39 6.08
CA GLY A 110 -4.42 4.26 7.00
C GLY A 110 -4.97 3.53 8.22
N SER A 111 -5.20 4.27 9.32
CA SER A 111 -5.67 3.75 10.61
C SER A 111 -7.09 3.16 10.60
N SER A 112 -7.84 3.32 9.50
CA SER A 112 -9.19 2.76 9.33
C SER A 112 -9.22 1.51 8.43
N ALA A 113 -8.07 0.93 8.10
CA ALA A 113 -7.99 -0.27 7.27
C ALA A 113 -8.70 -1.47 7.96
N ASP A 114 -9.50 -2.22 7.20
CA ASP A 114 -10.00 -3.53 7.65
C ASP A 114 -8.83 -4.52 7.62
N SER A 115 -8.26 -4.82 8.78
CA SER A 115 -7.06 -5.64 8.90
C SER A 115 -7.28 -6.88 9.76
N VAL A 116 -6.62 -7.97 9.38
CA VAL A 116 -6.69 -9.26 10.08
C VAL A 116 -5.30 -9.78 10.41
N ALA A 117 -5.06 -10.04 11.69
CA ALA A 117 -3.83 -10.65 12.15
C ALA A 117 -3.78 -12.13 11.77
N GLN A 118 -2.66 -12.56 11.20
CA GLN A 118 -2.30 -13.95 10.98
C GLN A 118 -1.20 -14.37 11.95
N ARG A 119 -1.07 -15.67 12.22
CA ARG A 119 -0.07 -16.19 13.15
C ARG A 119 1.28 -16.38 12.49
N GLU A 120 1.27 -16.91 11.28
CA GLU A 120 2.46 -17.22 10.51
C GLU A 120 2.55 -16.36 9.26
N VAL A 121 3.78 -16.11 8.78
CA VAL A 121 4.03 -15.40 7.53
C VAL A 121 3.28 -16.06 6.39
N LEU A 122 3.39 -17.39 6.25
CA LEU A 122 2.72 -18.14 5.18
C LEU A 122 1.20 -18.02 5.20
N ASP A 123 0.59 -17.79 6.37
CA ASP A 123 -0.86 -17.62 6.46
C ASP A 123 -1.31 -16.25 5.93
N VAL A 124 -0.43 -15.24 5.96
CA VAL A 124 -0.64 -13.98 5.23
C VAL A 124 -0.68 -14.23 3.72
N PHE A 125 0.28 -15.01 3.21
CA PHE A 125 0.32 -15.37 1.79
C PHE A 125 -0.90 -16.19 1.37
N LYS A 126 -1.32 -17.18 2.17
CA LYS A 126 -2.57 -17.94 1.95
C LYS A 126 -3.78 -17.03 1.90
N ALA A 127 -3.92 -16.13 2.87
CA ALA A 127 -5.06 -15.23 2.93
C ALA A 127 -5.19 -14.38 1.67
N VAL A 128 -4.07 -13.91 1.10
CA VAL A 128 -4.07 -13.16 -0.17
C VAL A 128 -4.39 -14.05 -1.37
N ARG A 129 -3.72 -15.21 -1.47
CA ARG A 129 -3.87 -16.13 -2.59
C ARG A 129 -5.29 -16.70 -2.70
N GLU A 130 -5.92 -16.99 -1.57
CA GLU A 130 -7.27 -17.55 -1.51
C GLU A 130 -8.36 -16.46 -1.55
N GLY A 131 -7.98 -15.18 -1.61
CA GLY A 131 -8.92 -14.05 -1.70
C GLY A 131 -9.60 -13.67 -0.38
N PHE A 132 -9.18 -14.23 0.76
CA PHE A 132 -9.64 -13.81 2.09
C PHE A 132 -9.16 -12.41 2.46
N ALA A 133 -8.03 -11.98 1.90
CA ALA A 133 -7.47 -10.66 2.00
C ALA A 133 -7.07 -10.17 0.59
N ALA A 134 -7.18 -8.88 0.34
CA ALA A 134 -6.72 -8.29 -0.92
C ALA A 134 -5.22 -7.96 -0.88
N PHE A 135 -4.69 -7.70 0.33
CA PHE A 135 -3.28 -7.39 0.55
C PHE A 135 -2.73 -8.15 1.74
N GLY A 136 -1.42 -8.39 1.69
CA GLY A 136 -0.65 -9.02 2.76
C GLY A 136 0.51 -8.11 3.17
N VAL A 137 0.70 -7.91 4.47
CA VAL A 137 1.86 -7.22 5.04
C VAL A 137 2.70 -8.22 5.81
N VAL A 138 3.93 -8.41 5.34
CA VAL A 138 4.92 -9.33 5.92
C VAL A 138 6.25 -8.61 6.09
N PRO A 139 7.04 -8.95 7.12
CA PRO A 139 8.39 -8.44 7.21
C PRO A 139 9.25 -9.11 6.13
N VAL A 140 10.13 -8.33 5.51
CA VAL A 140 11.06 -8.80 4.47
C VAL A 140 12.50 -8.71 4.96
N GLU A 141 12.83 -7.68 5.73
CA GLU A 141 14.15 -7.45 6.28
C GLU A 141 14.04 -6.73 7.62
N ASN A 142 14.89 -7.11 8.58
CA ASN A 142 15.13 -6.32 9.79
C ASN A 142 16.64 -6.13 10.02
N SER A 143 16.99 -5.13 10.83
CA SER A 143 18.39 -4.75 11.08
C SER A 143 19.13 -5.64 12.09
N LEU A 144 18.45 -6.62 12.72
CA LEU A 144 19.01 -7.46 13.79
C LEU A 144 19.23 -8.91 13.36
N GLU A 145 18.22 -9.49 12.73
CA GLU A 145 18.12 -10.89 12.29
C GLU A 145 18.25 -11.01 10.76
N GLY A 146 18.21 -9.88 10.03
CA GLY A 146 18.44 -9.83 8.59
C GLY A 146 17.18 -10.11 7.76
N VAL A 147 17.36 -10.80 6.65
CA VAL A 147 16.31 -11.04 5.64
C VAL A 147 15.39 -12.18 6.08
N TYR A 148 14.08 -11.96 5.98
CA TYR A 148 13.05 -12.98 6.18
C TYR A 148 12.92 -13.85 4.92
N GLY A 149 13.80 -14.84 4.79
CA GLY A 149 13.85 -15.74 3.62
C GLY A 149 12.49 -16.35 3.27
N LEU A 150 11.73 -16.80 4.27
CA LEU A 150 10.41 -17.41 4.07
C LEU A 150 9.41 -16.50 3.34
N ALA A 151 9.46 -15.18 3.56
CA ALA A 151 8.59 -14.23 2.88
C ALA A 151 8.99 -14.05 1.41
N LEU A 152 10.31 -14.01 1.13
CA LEU A 152 10.84 -13.91 -0.22
C LEU A 152 10.57 -15.18 -1.03
N ASP A 153 10.81 -16.34 -0.43
CA ASP A 153 10.54 -17.64 -1.05
C ASP A 153 9.04 -17.76 -1.39
N ALA A 154 8.16 -17.40 -0.47
CA ALA A 154 6.72 -17.42 -0.70
C ALA A 154 6.26 -16.46 -1.81
N LEU A 155 6.88 -15.28 -1.96
CA LEU A 155 6.59 -14.37 -3.08
C LEU A 155 6.89 -15.04 -4.43
N VAL A 156 8.05 -15.70 -4.55
CA VAL A 156 8.49 -16.36 -5.78
C VAL A 156 7.63 -17.59 -6.07
N GLU A 157 7.47 -18.48 -5.09
CA GLU A 157 6.78 -19.76 -5.27
C GLU A 157 5.27 -19.59 -5.52
N TRP A 158 4.64 -18.57 -4.92
CA TRP A 158 3.17 -18.45 -4.92
C TRP A 158 2.68 -17.44 -5.96
N GLY A 159 3.58 -16.85 -6.75
CA GLY A 159 3.24 -15.92 -7.83
C GLY A 159 2.58 -14.62 -7.36
N LEU A 160 2.72 -14.28 -6.07
CA LEU A 160 2.27 -13.00 -5.54
C LEU A 160 3.28 -11.91 -5.89
N LYS A 161 2.80 -10.67 -6.00
CA LYS A 161 3.64 -9.52 -6.36
C LYS A 161 3.74 -8.56 -5.19
N GLY A 162 4.95 -8.10 -4.90
CA GLY A 162 5.16 -6.91 -4.07
C GLY A 162 4.61 -5.68 -4.80
N VAL A 163 3.69 -4.97 -4.15
CA VAL A 163 3.04 -3.76 -4.72
C VAL A 163 3.42 -2.48 -3.97
N GLY A 164 4.27 -2.60 -2.96
CA GLY A 164 4.76 -1.50 -2.15
C GLY A 164 5.65 -2.01 -1.01
N GLU A 165 6.33 -1.08 -0.37
CA GLU A 165 7.17 -1.32 0.80
C GLU A 165 6.91 -0.24 1.85
N VAL A 166 7.20 -0.56 3.11
CA VAL A 166 7.17 0.43 4.19
C VAL A 166 8.35 0.20 5.11
N ILE A 167 9.11 1.26 5.38
CA ILE A 167 10.26 1.22 6.28
C ILE A 167 9.84 1.83 7.61
N LEU A 168 9.96 1.04 8.69
CA LEU A 168 9.60 1.46 10.03
C LEU A 168 10.85 1.60 10.91
N PRO A 169 11.13 2.80 11.46
CA PRO A 169 12.11 2.93 12.52
C PRO A 169 11.56 2.27 13.79
N VAL A 170 12.17 1.14 14.18
CA VAL A 170 11.81 0.39 15.38
C VAL A 170 12.33 1.10 16.62
N SER A 171 11.44 1.41 17.55
CA SER A 171 11.76 1.94 18.87
C SER A 171 11.07 1.10 19.93
N ASN A 172 11.83 0.57 20.88
CA ASN A 172 11.29 -0.24 21.96
C ASN A 172 11.08 0.62 23.20
N CYS A 173 9.96 0.38 23.88
CA CYS A 173 9.65 1.01 25.16
C CYS A 173 9.68 -0.04 26.27
N LEU A 174 10.22 0.31 27.44
CA LEU A 174 10.05 -0.49 28.64
C LEU A 174 8.65 -0.25 29.20
N ALA A 175 7.79 -1.27 29.16
CA ALA A 175 6.43 -1.22 29.68
C ALA A 175 6.31 -1.98 31.02
N SER A 176 5.48 -1.48 31.94
CA SER A 176 5.16 -2.16 33.19
C SER A 176 3.67 -2.07 33.46
N ALA A 177 3.10 -3.16 33.99
CA ALA A 177 1.70 -3.20 34.42
C ALA A 177 1.42 -2.32 35.65
N LYS A 178 2.47 -1.90 36.37
CA LYS A 178 2.37 -1.00 37.53
C LYS A 178 3.22 0.24 37.29
N ARG A 179 2.76 1.37 37.83
CA ARG A 179 3.52 2.62 37.78
C ARG A 179 4.86 2.42 38.48
N TRP A 180 5.94 2.43 37.69
CA TRP A 180 7.30 2.32 38.20
C TRP A 180 7.75 3.70 38.70
N ALA A 181 8.03 3.81 39.99
CA ALA A 181 8.71 4.98 40.53
C ALA A 181 10.21 4.79 40.25
N LEU A 182 10.74 5.47 39.23
CA LEU A 182 12.18 5.61 39.07
C LEU A 182 12.69 6.36 40.30
N GLY A 183 13.27 5.64 41.25
CA GLY A 183 13.99 6.22 42.38
C GLY A 183 15.06 7.17 41.82
N ARG A 184 15.11 8.38 42.37
CA ARG A 184 16.20 9.33 42.08
C ARG A 184 17.51 8.83 42.65
#